data_AF-A0A2S6HIJ0-F1
#
_entry.id   AF-A0A2S6HIJ0-F1
#
_cell.length_a   1.000
_cell.length_b   1.000
_cell.length_c   1.000
_cell.angle_alpha   90.00
_cell.angle_beta   90.00
_cell.angle_gamma   90.00
#
_symmetry.space_group_name_H-M   'P 1'
#
loop_
_entity.id
_entity.type
_entity.pdbx_description
1 polymer ?
#
loop_
_entity_poly.entity_id
_entity_poly.type
_entity_poly.pdbx_seq_one_letter_code
_entity_poly.pdbx_strand_id
1 'polypeptide(L)'
;MNQASTITHTDATLKTWLTQRVASYVRLAPDAVKSDVALAEYGLDSVYALTLTGDIEDYLDMSLDPTLMWDHSDIDALSKILLEMLAKN
;
A
#
# COMPACT_ATOMS: atom_id res chain seq x y z
N MET A 1 5.12 27.68 -7.48
CA MET A 1 3.99 26.72 -7.59
C MET A 1 4.10 25.82 -6.38
N ASN A 2 3.16 26.01 -5.45
CA ASN A 2 3.24 25.61 -4.04
C ASN A 2 2.92 24.11 -3.89
N GLN A 3 3.86 23.29 -3.43
CA GLN A 3 3.58 21.94 -2.91
C GLN A 3 4.36 21.74 -1.60
N ALA A 4 4.13 22.64 -0.65
CA ALA A 4 4.31 22.33 0.76
C ALA A 4 2.93 21.91 1.26
N SER A 5 2.66 20.61 1.23
CA SER A 5 1.44 20.02 1.82
C SER A 5 1.92 18.89 2.70
N THR A 6 1.87 19.08 4.01
CA THR A 6 1.83 18.01 5.00
C THR A 6 0.82 16.96 4.52
N ILE A 7 1.29 15.83 3.99
CA ILE A 7 0.42 14.72 3.61
C ILE A 7 -0.13 14.19 4.93
N THR A 8 -1.35 14.58 5.28
CA THR A 8 -2.10 13.93 6.36
C THR A 8 -2.46 12.54 5.84
N HIS A 9 -1.64 11.55 6.18
CA HIS A 9 -1.88 10.16 5.84
C HIS A 9 -3.18 9.69 6.50
N THR A 10 -4.20 9.46 5.68
CA THR A 10 -5.50 8.91 6.08
C THR A 10 -5.74 7.56 5.38
N ASP A 11 -6.64 6.74 5.93
CA ASP A 11 -7.08 5.46 5.34
C ASP A 11 -7.39 5.59 3.84
N ALA A 12 -8.19 6.59 3.47
CA ALA A 12 -8.59 6.82 2.08
C ALA A 12 -7.40 7.15 1.16
N THR A 13 -6.46 7.98 1.62
CA THR A 13 -5.27 8.32 0.84
C THR A 13 -4.32 7.12 0.68
N LEU A 14 -4.14 6.32 1.73
CA LEU A 14 -3.30 5.12 1.69
C LEU A 14 -3.92 4.05 0.77
N LYS A 15 -5.22 3.79 0.89
CA LYS A 15 -5.94 2.86 0.00
C LYS A 15 -5.83 3.29 -1.45
N THR A 16 -6.03 4.58 -1.74
CA THR A 16 -5.93 5.11 -3.11
C THR A 16 -4.52 4.90 -3.66
N TRP A 17 -3.50 5.26 -2.89
CA TRP A 17 -2.10 5.11 -3.29
C TRP A 17 -1.71 3.64 -3.51
N LEU A 18 -2.07 2.75 -2.58
CA LEU A 18 -1.84 1.31 -2.68
C LEU A 18 -2.54 0.74 -3.91
N THR A 19 -3.81 1.08 -4.12
CA THR A 19 -4.59 0.65 -5.28
C THR A 19 -3.95 1.12 -6.59
N GLN A 20 -3.49 2.36 -6.66
CA GLN A 20 -2.79 2.87 -7.85
C GLN A 20 -1.46 2.16 -8.11
N ARG A 21 -0.69 1.87 -7.05
CA ARG A 21 0.58 1.13 -7.15
C ARG A 21 0.34 -0.27 -7.70
N VAL A 22 -0.60 -0.98 -7.07
CA VAL A 22 -1.02 -2.32 -7.43
C VAL A 22 -1.55 -2.36 -8.87
N ALA A 23 -2.48 -1.45 -9.22
CA ALA A 23 -3.03 -1.32 -10.56
C ALA A 23 -1.94 -1.14 -11.62
N SER A 24 -0.90 -0.36 -11.31
CA SER A 24 0.26 -0.16 -12.18
C SER A 24 1.06 -1.45 -12.36
N TYR A 25 1.23 -2.25 -11.31
CA TYR A 25 1.94 -3.53 -11.37
C TYR A 25 1.18 -4.59 -12.18
N VAL A 26 -0.12 -4.72 -11.96
CA VAL A 26 -0.97 -5.68 -12.69
C VAL A 26 -1.40 -5.17 -14.06
N ARG A 27 -1.07 -3.92 -14.40
CA ARG A 27 -1.50 -3.20 -15.61
C ARG A 27 -3.02 -3.20 -15.79
N LEU A 28 -3.74 -3.08 -14.69
CA LEU A 28 -5.20 -2.95 -14.67
C LEU A 28 -5.61 -1.52 -14.32
N ALA A 29 -6.87 -1.19 -14.58
CA ALA A 29 -7.43 0.05 -14.07
C ALA A 29 -7.54 -0.01 -12.53
N PRO A 30 -7.35 1.11 -11.80
CA PRO A 30 -7.54 1.14 -10.35
C PRO A 30 -8.96 0.71 -9.94
N ASP A 31 -9.98 1.00 -10.75
CA ASP A 31 -11.36 0.50 -10.53
C ASP A 31 -11.50 -1.03 -10.68
N ALA A 32 -10.59 -1.68 -11.41
CA ALA A 32 -10.59 -3.14 -11.56
C ALA A 32 -9.83 -3.84 -10.42
N VAL A 33 -9.02 -3.09 -9.66
CA VAL A 33 -8.31 -3.59 -8.49
C VAL A 33 -9.24 -3.48 -7.28
N LYS A 34 -9.73 -4.62 -6.81
CA LYS A 34 -10.47 -4.70 -5.56
C LYS A 34 -9.51 -4.72 -4.38
N SER A 35 -9.79 -3.87 -3.40
CA SER A 35 -9.04 -3.78 -2.14
C SER A 35 -9.32 -4.92 -1.15
N ASP A 36 -10.37 -5.70 -1.42
CA ASP A 36 -10.81 -6.88 -0.65
C ASP A 36 -10.22 -8.19 -1.21
N VAL A 37 -9.38 -8.11 -2.24
CA VAL A 37 -8.78 -9.26 -2.91
C VAL A 37 -7.27 -9.21 -2.68
N ALA A 38 -6.71 -10.35 -2.33
CA ALA A 38 -5.29 -10.48 -2.11
C ALA A 38 -4.49 -10.18 -3.39
N LEU A 39 -3.39 -9.45 -3.26
CA LEU A 39 -2.47 -9.13 -4.36
C LEU A 39 -2.01 -10.39 -5.10
N ALA A 40 -1.79 -11.48 -4.37
CA ALA A 40 -1.43 -12.78 -4.93
C ALA A 40 -2.48 -13.33 -5.92
N GLU A 41 -3.78 -13.05 -5.73
CA GLU A 41 -4.83 -13.46 -6.67
C GLU A 41 -4.74 -12.72 -8.01
N TYR A 42 -4.16 -11.51 -8.03
CA TYR A 42 -3.87 -10.78 -9.26
C TYR A 42 -2.56 -11.24 -9.93
N GLY A 43 -1.87 -12.24 -9.37
CA GLY A 43 -0.56 -12.71 -9.85
C GLY A 43 0.61 -11.83 -9.39
N LEU A 44 0.43 -11.04 -8.33
CA LEU A 44 1.53 -10.32 -7.70
C LEU A 44 2.28 -11.27 -6.76
N ASP A 45 3.42 -11.75 -7.25
CA ASP A 45 4.33 -12.63 -6.52
C ASP A 45 5.25 -11.89 -5.53
N SER A 46 6.10 -12.66 -4.84
CA SER A 46 7.07 -12.21 -3.82
C SER A 46 7.88 -10.95 -4.19
N VAL A 47 8.21 -10.75 -5.47
CA VAL A 47 8.99 -9.58 -5.93
C VAL A 47 8.20 -8.28 -5.81
N TYR A 48 6.89 -8.32 -6.09
CA TYR A 48 6.03 -7.15 -5.98
C TYR A 48 5.76 -6.79 -4.54
N ALA A 49 5.63 -7.79 -3.65
CA ALA A 49 5.53 -7.54 -2.21
C ALA A 49 6.78 -6.80 -1.71
N LEU A 50 7.98 -7.30 -2.00
CA LEU A 50 9.24 -6.63 -1.64
C LEU A 50 9.35 -5.22 -2.19
N THR A 51 8.95 -5.01 -3.45
CA THR A 51 8.97 -3.69 -4.09
C THR A 51 7.98 -2.74 -3.42
N LEU A 52 6.76 -3.21 -3.14
CA LEU A 52 5.72 -2.42 -2.48
C LEU A 52 6.13 -2.09 -1.04
N THR A 53 6.81 -2.99 -0.33
CA THR A 53 7.36 -2.72 1.01
C THR A 53 8.31 -1.54 0.97
N GLY A 54 9.32 -1.59 0.09
CA GLY A 54 10.28 -0.50 -0.01
C GLY A 54 9.63 0.84 -0.40
N ASP A 55 8.64 0.81 -1.30
CA ASP A 55 7.87 1.99 -1.68
C ASP A 55 7.07 2.59 -0.49
N ILE A 56 6.50 1.74 0.36
CA ILE A 56 5.77 2.19 1.55
C ILE A 56 6.72 2.75 2.59
N GLU A 57 7.84 2.08 2.84
CA GLU A 57 8.87 2.52 3.78
C GLU A 57 9.40 3.90 3.40
N ASP A 58 9.70 4.12 2.10
CA ASP A 58 10.11 5.42 1.56
C ASP A 58 9.00 6.48 1.64
N TYR A 59 7.76 6.09 1.31
CA TYR A 59 6.63 7.02 1.30
C TYR A 59 6.24 7.50 2.71
N LEU A 60 6.32 6.62 3.70
CA LEU A 60 5.93 6.89 5.09
C LEU A 60 7.11 7.22 6.01
N ASP A 61 8.34 7.15 5.49
CA ASP A 61 9.59 7.30 6.26
C ASP A 61 9.60 6.39 7.51
N MET A 62 9.18 5.13 7.33
CA MET A 62 9.03 4.14 8.40
C MET A 62 9.62 2.79 7.99
N SER A 63 9.82 1.89 8.95
CA SER A 63 10.22 0.52 8.64
C SER A 63 9.02 -0.44 8.73
N LEU A 64 8.81 -1.22 7.68
CA LEU A 64 7.71 -2.17 7.54
C LEU A 64 8.26 -3.58 7.51
N ASP A 65 7.73 -4.47 8.36
CA ASP A 65 8.15 -5.86 8.35
C ASP A 65 7.58 -6.58 7.11
N PRO A 66 8.41 -7.17 6.24
CA PRO A 66 7.95 -7.85 5.04
C PRO A 66 7.08 -9.08 5.34
N THR A 67 7.10 -9.60 6.57
CA THR A 67 6.16 -10.67 6.98
C THR A 67 4.72 -10.19 7.02
N LEU A 68 4.47 -8.90 7.29
CA LEU A 68 3.13 -8.32 7.27
C LEU A 68 2.55 -8.26 5.86
N MET A 69 3.37 -8.09 4.84
CA MET A 69 2.91 -8.17 3.45
C MET A 69 2.46 -9.59 3.06
N TRP A 70 3.08 -10.60 3.67
CA TRP A 70 2.70 -11.99 3.47
C TRP A 70 1.42 -12.37 4.20
N ASP A 71 1.24 -11.90 5.44
CA ASP A 71 0.05 -12.19 6.25
C ASP A 71 -1.16 -11.35 5.83
N HIS A 72 -0.94 -10.11 5.38
CA HIS A 72 -1.95 -9.15 4.98
C HIS A 72 -1.76 -8.74 3.53
N SER A 73 -2.21 -9.60 2.62
CA SER A 73 -2.07 -9.42 1.19
C SER A 73 -3.16 -8.54 0.56
N ASP A 74 -4.06 -7.92 1.33
CA ASP A 74 -5.15 -7.08 0.80
C ASP A 74 -4.92 -5.59 1.13
N ILE A 75 -5.37 -4.72 0.23
CA ILE A 75 -5.17 -3.27 0.36
C ILE A 75 -5.88 -2.71 1.60
N ASP A 76 -7.06 -3.23 1.96
CA ASP A 76 -7.77 -2.78 3.16
C ASP A 76 -6.98 -3.07 4.44
N ALA A 77 -6.47 -4.30 4.58
CA ALA A 77 -5.68 -4.71 5.73
C ALA A 77 -4.38 -3.91 5.84
N LEU A 78 -3.64 -3.76 4.73
CA LEU A 78 -2.41 -2.96 4.70
C LEU A 78 -2.69 -1.51 5.12
N SER A 79 -3.69 -0.86 4.52
CA SER A 79 -3.98 0.55 4.82
C SER A 79 -4.29 0.80 6.30
N LYS A 80 -5.00 -0.14 6.97
CA LYS A 80 -5.29 -0.06 8.41
C LYS A 80 -4.02 -0.18 9.25
N ILE A 81 -3.20 -1.20 8.99
CA ILE A 81 -1.97 -1.44 9.74
C ILE A 81 -1.03 -0.24 9.62
N LEU A 82 -0.84 0.30 8.40
CA LEU A 82 -0.04 1.49 8.17
C LEU A 82 -0.55 2.70 8.96
N LEU A 83 -1.88 2.91 8.94
CA LEU A 83 -2.50 3.99 9.70
C LEU A 83 -2.33 3.82 11.21
N GLU A 84 -2.44 2.59 11.72
CA GLU A 84 -2.19 2.29 13.14
C GLU A 84 -0.73 2.53 13.52
N MET A 85 0.22 2.19 12.65
CA MET A 85 1.65 2.44 12.89
C MET A 85 1.96 3.94 12.91
N LEU A 86 1.38 4.72 11.98
CA LEU A 86 1.48 6.17 11.97
C LEU A 86 0.86 6.83 13.21
N ALA A 87 -0.27 6.29 13.71
CA ALA A 87 -0.95 6.80 14.90
C ALA A 87 -0.21 6.49 16.21
N LYS A 88 0.73 5.54 16.20
CA LYS A 88 1.54 5.16 17.37
C LYS A 88 2.86 5.93 17.50
N ASN A 89 3.18 6.83 16.56
CA ASN A 89 4.39 7.64 16.54
C ASN A 89 4.11 9.11 16.89
#